data_AF-A0A1F8X0W3-F1
#
_entry.id   AF-A0A1F8X0W3-F1
#
_cell.length_a   1.000
_cell.length_b   1.000
_cell.length_c   1.000
_cell.angle_alpha   90.00
_cell.angle_beta   90.00
_cell.angle_gamma   90.00
#
_symmetry.space_group_name_H-M   'P 1'
#
loop_
_entity.id
_entity.type
_entity.pdbx_description
1 polymer ?
#
loop_
_entity_poly.entity_id
_entity_poly.type
_entity_poly.pdbx_seq_one_letter_code
_entity_poly.pdbx_strand_id
1 'polypeptide(L)'
;MGTALYCNVTSSAWMTEINYQKTTIMERINAELGYKAVTEIILRIGPVKTIFKSKIAPVWNRKELTPEDYAFIEGVTAGIKDEKLRTLIKRVIGKSR
;
A
#
# COMPACT_ATOMS: atom_id res chain seq x y z
N MET A 1 -13.72 23.75 29.64
CA MET A 1 -13.45 24.16 28.25
C MET A 1 -13.30 22.89 27.42
N GLY A 2 -14.25 22.58 26.54
CA GLY A 2 -14.12 21.41 25.65
C GLY A 2 -13.35 21.81 24.40
N THR A 3 -12.26 21.10 24.10
CA THR A 3 -11.43 21.40 22.92
C THR A 3 -11.95 20.59 21.74
N ALA A 4 -12.43 21.28 20.71
CA ALA A 4 -12.81 20.65 19.44
C ALA A 4 -11.59 20.49 18.55
N LEU A 5 -11.35 19.28 18.04
CA LEU A 5 -10.29 18.96 17.10
C LEU A 5 -10.83 19.08 15.67
N TYR A 6 -10.27 19.99 14.86
CA TYR A 6 -10.67 20.17 13.48
C TYR A 6 -9.74 19.41 12.54
N CYS A 7 -10.30 18.48 11.77
CA CYS A 7 -9.54 17.63 10.85
C CYS A 7 -10.07 17.73 9.42
N ASN A 8 -9.16 17.84 8.45
CA ASN A 8 -9.51 17.72 7.04
C ASN A 8 -9.46 16.25 6.61
N VAL A 9 -10.41 15.84 5.77
CA VAL A 9 -10.48 14.51 5.16
C VAL A 9 -10.56 14.62 3.64
N THR A 10 -9.98 13.65 2.94
CA THR A 10 -9.85 13.66 1.48
C THR A 10 -11.13 13.28 0.75
N SER A 11 -12.02 12.51 1.37
CA SER A 11 -13.26 12.03 0.75
C SER A 11 -14.40 11.85 1.75
N SER A 12 -15.62 11.78 1.24
CA SER A 12 -16.82 11.49 2.03
C SER A 12 -16.79 10.09 2.65
N ALA A 13 -16.21 9.09 1.97
CA ALA A 13 -16.04 7.75 2.51
C ALA A 13 -15.20 7.76 3.80
N TRP A 14 -14.09 8.51 3.81
CA TRP A 14 -13.27 8.71 5.02
C TRP A 14 -14.01 9.47 6.12
N MET A 15 -14.84 10.45 5.75
CA MET A 15 -15.66 11.17 6.72
C MET A 15 -16.62 10.23 7.45
N THR A 16 -17.30 9.34 6.71
CA THR A 16 -18.23 8.36 7.30
C THR A 16 -17.50 7.40 8.23
N GLU A 17 -16.38 6.84 7.79
CA GLU A 17 -15.59 5.88 8.58
C GLU A 17 -15.06 6.51 9.87
N ILE A 18 -14.46 7.70 9.78
CA ILE A 18 -13.90 8.38 10.96
C ILE A 18 -15.03 8.84 11.90
N ASN A 19 -16.20 9.21 11.38
CA ASN A 19 -17.35 9.52 12.24
C ASN A 19 -17.82 8.29 13.03
N TYR A 20 -17.85 7.11 12.41
CA TYR A 20 -18.17 5.86 13.12
C TYR A 20 -17.13 5.56 14.22
N GLN A 21 -15.85 5.74 13.94
CA GLN A 21 -14.76 5.48 14.88
C GLN A 21 -14.47 6.64 15.85
N LYS A 22 -15.20 7.76 15.77
CA LYS A 22 -14.88 9.01 16.45
C LYS A 22 -14.78 8.84 17.96
N THR A 23 -15.66 8.06 18.57
CA THR A 23 -15.65 7.78 20.01
C THR A 23 -14.35 7.08 20.43
N THR A 24 -13.99 6.00 19.75
CA THR A 24 -12.78 5.23 20.03
C THR A 24 -11.51 6.05 19.79
N ILE A 25 -11.49 6.88 18.74
CA ILE A 25 -10.35 7.77 18.46
C ILE A 25 -10.19 8.78 19.61
N MET A 26 -11.27 9.40 20.08
CA MET A 26 -11.22 10.34 21.20
C MET A 26 -10.78 9.68 22.51
N GLU A 27 -11.29 8.48 22.80
CA GLU A 27 -10.89 7.70 23.98
C GLU A 27 -9.38 7.42 23.97
N ARG A 28 -8.84 6.97 22.83
CA ARG A 28 -7.41 6.71 22.69
C ARG A 28 -6.57 7.98 22.82
N ILE A 29 -6.97 9.08 22.19
CA ILE A 29 -6.24 10.35 22.30
C ILE A 29 -6.21 10.84 23.75
N ASN A 30 -7.36 10.81 24.43
CA ASN A 30 -7.44 11.26 25.82
C ASN A 30 -6.70 10.32 26.77
N ALA A 31 -6.68 9.01 26.50
CA ALA A 31 -5.90 8.04 27.26
C ALA A 31 -4.39 8.29 27.13
N GLU A 32 -3.89 8.53 25.91
CA GLU A 32 -2.48 8.86 25.66
C GLU A 32 -2.07 10.18 26.30
N LEU A 33 -2.95 11.18 26.30
CA LEU A 33 -2.68 12.48 26.91
C LEU A 33 -2.85 12.47 28.45
N GLY A 34 -3.54 11.48 29.01
CA GLY A 34 -3.81 11.35 30.45
C GLY A 34 -4.86 12.32 31.00
N TYR A 35 -5.52 13.09 30.12
CA TYR A 35 -6.61 14.01 30.48
C TYR A 35 -7.60 14.14 29.32
N LYS A 36 -8.80 14.66 29.61
CA LYS A 36 -9.87 14.86 28.63
C LYS A 36 -9.57 16.08 27.73
N ALA A 37 -8.56 15.94 26.88
CA ALA A 37 -8.08 16.97 25.97
C ALA A 37 -9.07 17.26 24.84
N VAL A 38 -9.62 16.21 24.22
CA VAL A 38 -10.50 16.28 23.06
C VAL A 38 -11.92 15.90 23.49
N THR A 39 -12.85 16.83 23.32
CA THR A 39 -14.27 16.59 23.58
C THR A 39 -15.06 16.33 22.32
N GLU A 40 -14.55 16.77 21.17
CA GLU A 40 -15.20 16.62 19.89
C GLU A 40 -14.18 16.62 18.74
N ILE A 41 -14.48 15.90 17.67
CA ILE A 41 -13.74 15.92 16.40
C ILE A 41 -14.67 16.42 15.29
N ILE A 42 -14.31 17.53 14.65
CA ILE A 42 -15.07 18.13 13.55
C ILE A 42 -14.33 17.85 12.25
N LEU A 43 -14.95 17.05 11.39
CA LEU A 43 -14.39 16.68 10.09
C LEU A 43 -14.86 17.64 9.00
N ARG A 44 -13.96 18.04 8.11
CA ARG A 44 -14.27 18.85 6.92
C ARG A 44 -13.63 18.23 5.69
N ILE A 45 -14.34 18.23 4.57
CA ILE A 45 -13.73 17.84 3.29
C ILE A 45 -12.77 18.97 2.87
N GLY A 46 -11.53 18.61 2.58
CA GLY A 46 -10.54 19.59 2.19
C GLY A 46 -9.19 18.97 1.85
N PRO A 47 -8.24 19.77 1.36
CA PRO A 47 -6.91 19.29 1.04
C PRO A 47 -6.23 18.77 2.32
N VAL A 48 -5.82 17.52 2.28
CA VAL A 48 -4.96 16.92 3.31
C VAL A 48 -3.54 17.00 2.78
N LYS A 49 -2.69 17.77 3.47
CA LYS A 49 -1.27 17.84 3.14
C LYS A 49 -0.69 16.44 3.27
N THR A 50 -0.48 15.81 2.13
CA THR A 50 0.10 14.49 2.07
C THR A 50 1.59 14.65 2.28
N ILE A 51 2.03 14.47 3.52
CA ILE A 51 3.44 14.20 3.83
C ILE A 51 3.69 12.74 3.43
N PHE A 52 3.48 12.41 2.16
CA PHE A 52 4.02 11.15 1.65
C PHE A 52 5.53 11.33 1.67
N LYS A 53 6.21 10.69 2.64
CA LYS A 53 7.58 10.24 2.42
C LYS A 53 7.57 9.62 1.03
N SER A 54 8.43 10.15 0.16
CA SER A 54 8.62 9.75 -1.24
C SER A 54 8.12 8.34 -1.47
N LYS A 55 7.18 8.16 -2.43
CA LYS A 55 6.77 6.84 -2.90
C LYS A 55 8.05 6.03 -3.08
N ILE A 56 8.30 5.10 -2.16
CA ILE A 56 9.26 4.04 -2.40
C ILE A 56 8.63 3.33 -3.58
N ALA A 57 9.13 3.62 -4.79
CA ALA A 57 8.76 2.86 -5.96
C ALA A 57 8.92 1.39 -5.55
N PRO A 58 7.94 0.51 -5.84
CA PRO A 58 8.11 -0.89 -5.51
C PRO A 58 9.43 -1.31 -6.13
N VAL A 59 10.41 -1.65 -5.29
CA VAL A 59 11.66 -2.22 -5.74
C VAL A 59 11.24 -3.57 -6.30
N TRP A 60 11.00 -3.61 -7.61
CA TRP A 60 10.95 -4.87 -8.33
C TRP A 60 12.34 -5.46 -8.19
N ASN A 61 12.50 -6.26 -7.14
CA ASN A 61 13.67 -7.06 -6.94
C ASN A 61 13.65 -8.07 -8.09
N ARG A 62 14.32 -7.74 -9.20
CA ARG A 62 14.58 -8.71 -10.26
C ARG A 62 15.48 -9.73 -9.61
N LYS A 63 14.90 -10.84 -9.17
CA LYS A 63 15.66 -11.97 -8.68
C LYS A 63 16.55 -12.42 -9.85
N GLU A 64 17.85 -12.41 -9.63
CA GLU A 64 18.79 -12.90 -10.63
C GLU A 64 18.54 -14.39 -10.81
N LEU A 65 18.39 -14.84 -12.06
CA LEU A 65 18.17 -16.24 -12.38
C LEU A 65 19.40 -17.04 -11.96
N THR A 66 19.19 -18.07 -11.15
CA THR A 66 20.27 -18.98 -10.77
C THR A 66 20.63 -19.89 -11.95
N PRO A 67 21.83 -20.53 -11.95
CA PRO A 67 22.19 -21.51 -12.98
C PRO A 67 21.17 -22.66 -13.11
N GLU A 68 20.52 -23.02 -12.01
CA GLU A 68 19.45 -24.04 -11.96
C GLU A 68 18.18 -23.56 -12.68
N ASP A 69 17.82 -22.27 -12.53
CA ASP A 69 16.69 -21.68 -13.23
C ASP A 69 16.92 -21.64 -14.75
N TYR A 70 18.15 -21.39 -15.20
CA TYR A 70 18.50 -21.47 -16.62
C TYR A 70 18.33 -22.89 -17.18
N ALA A 71 18.83 -23.90 -16.48
CA ALA A 71 18.69 -25.29 -16.89
C ALA A 71 17.23 -25.73 -16.97
N PHE A 72 16.40 -25.29 -16.01
CA PHE A 72 14.96 -25.53 -16.02
C PHE A 72 14.26 -24.84 -17.20
N ILE A 73 14.56 -23.56 -17.45
CA ILE A 73 13.98 -22.80 -18.56
C ILE A 73 14.34 -23.45 -19.89
N GLU A 74 15.60 -23.86 -20.09
CA GLU A 74 16.01 -24.57 -21.30
C GLU A 74 15.32 -25.93 -21.43
N GLY A 75 15.21 -26.71 -20.36
CA GLY A 75 14.51 -28.00 -20.38
C GLY A 75 13.04 -27.89 -20.78
N VAL A 76 12.33 -26.90 -20.24
CA VAL A 76 10.91 -26.66 -20.55
C VAL A 76 10.72 -26.10 -21.97
N THR A 77 11.66 -25.31 -22.47
CA THR A 77 11.53 -24.63 -23.77
C THR A 77 12.19 -25.37 -24.94
N ALA A 78 12.95 -26.44 -24.68
CA ALA A 78 13.60 -27.27 -25.69
C ALA A 78 12.61 -27.94 -26.66
N GLY A 79 11.38 -28.25 -26.21
CA GLY A 79 10.34 -28.85 -27.04
C GLY A 79 9.65 -27.88 -28.01
N ILE A 80 9.92 -26.58 -27.92
CA ILE A 80 9.24 -25.54 -28.70
C ILE A 80 10.03 -25.29 -30.00
N LYS A 81 9.47 -25.74 -31.12
CA LYS A 81 10.08 -25.58 -32.46
C LYS A 81 10.02 -24.15 -33.00
N ASP A 82 9.03 -23.37 -32.57
CA ASP A 82 8.88 -21.97 -32.99
C ASP A 82 9.77 -21.06 -32.14
N GLU A 83 10.72 -20.40 -32.79
CA GLU A 83 11.72 -19.56 -32.13
C GLU A 83 11.12 -18.34 -31.42
N LYS A 84 10.06 -17.76 -31.98
CA LYS A 84 9.41 -16.58 -31.40
C LYS A 84 8.64 -16.97 -30.14
N LEU A 85 7.89 -18.07 -30.19
CA LEU A 85 7.18 -18.60 -29.03
C LEU A 85 8.15 -19.04 -27.94
N ARG A 86 9.24 -19.70 -28.31
CA ARG A 86 10.31 -20.12 -27.40
C ARG A 86 10.86 -18.92 -26.62
N THR A 87 11.20 -17.85 -27.32
CA THR A 87 11.77 -16.63 -26.72
C THR A 87 10.78 -15.93 -25.78
N LEU A 88 9.50 -15.86 -26.15
CA LEU A 88 8.46 -15.27 -25.31
C LEU A 88 8.25 -16.08 -24.03
N ILE A 89 8.22 -17.42 -24.14
CA ILE A 89 8.02 -18.30 -23.00
C ILE A 89 9.22 -18.27 -22.06
N LYS A 90 10.47 -18.25 -22.57
CA LYS A 90 11.68 -18.04 -21.75
C LYS A 90 11.58 -16.77 -20.90
N ARG A 91 11.13 -15.67 -21.50
CA ARG A 91 10.96 -14.38 -20.82
C ARG A 91 9.89 -14.40 -19.73
N VAL A 92 8.77 -15.09 -19.97
CA VAL A 92 7.65 -15.16 -19.02
C VAL A 92 7.99 -16.04 -17.81
N ILE A 93 8.63 -17.20 -18.06
CA ILE A 93 9.07 -18.10 -16.99
C ILE A 93 10.14 -17.43 -16.13
N GLY A 94 11.13 -16.77 -16.75
CA GLY A 94 12.17 -16.03 -16.04
C GLY A 94 11.69 -14.80 -15.27
N LYS A 95 10.47 -14.32 -15.51
CA LYS A 95 9.87 -13.19 -14.77
C LYS A 95 9.02 -13.65 -13.57
N SER A 96 8.61 -14.92 -13.53
CA SER A 96 7.66 -15.45 -12.55
C SER A 96 8.31 -16.21 -11.38
N ARG A 97 9.64 -16.35 -11.37
CA ARG A 97 10.43 -17.09 -10.36
C ARG A 97 11.34 -16.17 -9.55
#